data_AF-A0A962ZTM6-F1
#
_entry.id   AF-A0A962ZTM6-F1
#
_cell.length_a   1.000
_cell.length_b   1.000
_cell.length_c   1.000
_cell.angle_alpha   90.00
_cell.angle_beta   90.00
_cell.angle_gamma   90.00
#
_symmetry.space_group_name_H-M   'P 1'
#
loop_
_entity.id
_entity.type
_entity.pdbx_description
1 polymer ?
#
loop_
_entity_poly.entity_id
_entity_poly.type
_entity_poly.pdbx_seq_one_letter_code
_entity_poly.pdbx_strand_id
1 'polypeptide(L)'
;MEPEDNRLSTTALARKLKIPAQQLFATLRDYGWIQRAGDAWVLTPKGEFEGGSFQHSRRFGRYIVWPERLEQHPLLAAIESNQRIT
;
A
#
# COMPACT_ATOMS: atom_id res chain seq x y z
N MET A 1 19.24 13.55 -6.87
CA MET A 1 17.94 13.98 -6.31
C MET A 1 16.90 13.08 -6.95
N GLU A 2 16.43 12.04 -6.26
CA GLU A 2 15.38 11.17 -6.80
C GLU A 2 14.03 11.84 -6.54
N PRO A 3 13.17 11.98 -7.56
CA PRO A 3 11.97 12.82 -7.48
C PRO A 3 11.00 12.28 -6.43
N GLU A 4 10.63 13.15 -5.49
CA GLU A 4 9.75 12.85 -4.35
C GLU A 4 8.25 12.80 -4.71
N ASP A 5 7.88 12.92 -5.99
CA ASP A 5 6.51 13.33 -6.38
C ASP A 5 5.57 12.18 -6.80
N ASN A 6 6.06 10.96 -7.04
CA ASN A 6 5.22 9.83 -7.48
C ASN A 6 4.86 8.85 -6.35
N ARG A 7 4.42 9.38 -5.19
CA ARG A 7 3.81 8.56 -4.13
C ARG A 7 2.31 8.45 -4.37
N LEU A 8 1.87 7.28 -4.78
CA LEU A 8 0.47 6.96 -4.98
C LEU A 8 -0.19 6.52 -3.68
N SER A 9 -1.43 6.95 -3.46
CA SER A 9 -2.28 6.37 -2.42
C SER A 9 -2.48 4.88 -2.69
N THR A 10 -2.68 4.08 -1.65
CA THR A 10 -3.03 2.65 -1.78
C THR A 10 -4.17 2.42 -2.78
N THR A 11 -5.17 3.31 -2.81
CA THR A 11 -6.26 3.31 -3.81
C THR A 11 -5.79 3.58 -5.24
N ALA A 12 -4.85 4.50 -5.46
CA ALA A 12 -4.35 4.83 -6.79
C ALA A 12 -3.44 3.71 -7.34
N LEU A 13 -2.64 3.11 -6.48
CA LEU A 13 -1.83 1.93 -6.81
C LEU A 13 -2.72 0.73 -7.18
N ALA A 14 -3.75 0.47 -6.38
CA ALA A 14 -4.73 -0.57 -6.65
C ALA A 14 -5.42 -0.37 -8.01
N ARG A 15 -5.78 0.88 -8.35
CA ARG A 15 -6.37 1.20 -9.66
C ARG A 15 -5.42 0.92 -10.83
N LYS A 16 -4.12 1.18 -10.68
CA LYS A 16 -3.10 0.82 -11.69
C LYS A 16 -3.00 -0.69 -11.88
N LEU A 17 -2.94 -1.42 -10.78
CA LEU A 17 -2.90 -2.88 -10.73
C LEU A 17 -4.23 -3.56 -11.10
N LYS A 18 -5.29 -2.77 -11.37
CA LYS A 18 -6.66 -3.24 -11.60
C LYS A 18 -7.22 -4.13 -10.48
N ILE A 19 -6.72 -3.98 -9.25
CA ILE A 19 -7.19 -4.69 -8.07
C ILE A 19 -8.06 -3.77 -7.19
N PRO A 20 -9.00 -4.31 -6.40
CA PRO A 20 -9.75 -3.50 -5.46
C PRO A 20 -8.85 -3.03 -4.31
N ALA A 21 -8.93 -1.74 -3.96
CA ALA A 21 -8.10 -1.15 -2.91
C ALA A 21 -8.28 -1.82 -1.54
N GLN A 22 -9.46 -2.39 -1.27
CA GLN A 22 -9.72 -3.18 -0.07
C GLN A 22 -8.90 -4.48 -0.02
N GLN A 23 -8.71 -5.15 -1.15
CA GLN A 23 -7.86 -6.36 -1.24
C GLN A 23 -6.39 -6.00 -1.02
N LEU A 24 -5.93 -4.91 -1.65
CA LEU A 24 -4.58 -4.41 -1.41
C LEU A 24 -4.39 -4.10 0.08
N PHE A 25 -5.31 -3.36 0.71
CA PHE A 25 -5.28 -3.08 2.15
C PHE A 25 -5.29 -4.35 3.01
N ALA A 26 -6.14 -5.31 2.69
CA ALA A 26 -6.21 -6.58 3.40
C ALA A 26 -4.88 -7.34 3.32
N THR A 27 -4.24 -7.31 2.16
CA THR A 27 -2.96 -7.99 1.94
C THR A 27 -1.81 -7.27 2.63
N LEU A 28 -1.75 -5.94 2.54
CA LEU A 28 -0.78 -5.12 3.29
C LEU A 28 -0.85 -5.43 4.79
N ARG A 29 -2.07 -5.65 5.31
CA ARG A 29 -2.28 -6.09 6.68
C ARG A 29 -1.82 -7.52 6.92
N ASP A 30 -2.16 -8.45 6.03
CA ASP A 30 -1.85 -9.88 6.15
C ASP A 30 -0.34 -10.16 6.12
N TYR A 31 0.38 -9.49 5.22
CA TYR A 31 1.85 -9.52 5.15
C TYR A 31 2.53 -8.75 6.30
N GLY A 32 1.75 -8.08 7.14
CA GLY A 32 2.25 -7.30 8.26
C GLY A 32 3.03 -6.07 7.81
N TRP A 33 2.72 -5.48 6.66
CA TRP A 33 3.24 -4.17 6.24
C TRP A 33 2.52 -3.04 6.98
N ILE A 34 1.24 -3.26 7.28
CA ILE A 34 0.44 -2.40 8.14
C ILE A 34 -0.13 -3.25 9.28
N GLN A 35 -0.26 -2.65 10.44
CA GLN A 35 -0.84 -3.27 11.62
C GLN A 35 -1.87 -2.31 12.21
N ARG A 36 -2.91 -2.84 12.84
CA ARG A 36 -3.79 -2.00 13.68
C ARG A 36 -3.11 -1.77 15.02
N ALA A 37 -2.76 -0.53 15.33
CA ALA A 37 -2.37 -0.12 16.67
C ALA A 37 -3.49 0.73 17.27
N GLY A 38 -4.31 0.10 18.12
CA GLY A 38 -5.52 0.69 18.66
C GLY A 38 -6.54 1.00 17.57
N ASP A 39 -6.81 2.29 17.38
CA ASP A 39 -7.82 2.81 16.45
C ASP A 39 -7.24 3.25 15.09
N ALA A 40 -5.91 3.17 14.91
CA ALA A 40 -5.24 3.61 13.70
C ALA A 40 -4.46 2.48 13.00
N TRP A 41 -4.35 2.60 11.68
CA TRP A 41 -3.41 1.81 10.89
C TRP A 41 -2.01 2.37 11.06
N VAL A 42 -1.09 1.56 11.58
CA VAL A 42 0.33 1.85 11.67
C VAL A 42 1.10 1.05 10.63
N LEU A 43 2.16 1.63 10.08
CA LEU A 43 3.05 1.03 9.13
C LEU A 43 4.11 0.34 9.96
N THR A 44 4.38 -0.90 9.64
CA THR A 44 5.43 -1.66 10.31
C THR A 44 6.78 -1.35 9.63
N PRO A 45 7.90 -1.70 10.27
CA PRO A 45 9.20 -1.59 9.62
C PRO A 45 9.28 -2.33 8.28
N LYS A 46 8.49 -3.41 8.09
CA LYS A 46 8.38 -4.10 6.79
C LYS A 46 7.71 -3.23 5.74
N GLY A 47 6.59 -2.57 6.09
CA GLY A 47 5.92 -1.66 5.17
C GLY A 47 6.79 -0.45 4.84
N GLU A 48 7.55 0.07 5.80
CA GLU A 48 8.46 1.19 5.58
C GLU A 48 9.66 0.80 4.71
N PHE A 49 10.20 -0.41 4.91
CA PHE A 49 11.28 -0.98 4.08
C PHE A 49 10.87 -1.13 2.61
N GLU A 50 9.61 -1.48 2.38
CA GLU A 50 9.02 -1.58 1.03
C GLU A 50 8.75 -0.22 0.38
N GLY A 51 9.01 0.87 1.10
CA GLY A 51 8.79 2.24 0.63
C GLY A 51 7.42 2.80 1.01
N GLY A 52 6.64 2.09 1.83
CA GLY A 52 5.45 2.63 2.45
C GLY A 52 5.76 3.86 3.27
N SER A 53 4.89 4.84 3.22
CA SER A 53 5.05 6.06 4.00
C SER A 53 3.71 6.55 4.50
N PHE A 54 3.72 7.16 5.68
CA PHE A 54 2.58 7.91 6.15
C PHE A 54 2.52 9.26 5.48
N GLN A 55 1.40 9.52 4.83
CA GLN A 55 1.07 10.87 4.37
C GLN A 55 -0.10 11.39 5.20
N HIS A 56 0.04 12.63 5.64
CA HIS A 56 -0.98 13.30 6.43
C HIS A 56 -1.70 14.32 5.53
N SER A 57 -2.97 14.08 5.23
CA SER A 57 -3.79 15.07 4.53
C SER A 57 -4.67 15.79 5.53
N ARG A 58 -4.69 17.13 5.43
CA ARG A 58 -5.61 17.99 6.19
C ARG A 58 -7.08 17.64 5.96
N ARG A 59 -7.43 16.98 4.85
CA ARG A 59 -8.82 16.59 4.52
C ARG A 59 -9.21 15.17 4.95
N PHE A 60 -8.27 14.23 4.96
CA PHE A 60 -8.56 12.79 5.11
C PHE A 60 -7.88 12.15 6.33
N GLY A 61 -7.05 12.90 7.06
CA GLY A 61 -6.25 12.35 8.16
C GLY A 61 -5.02 11.61 7.65
N ARG A 62 -4.52 10.65 8.45
CA ARG A 62 -3.33 9.84 8.14
C ARG A 62 -3.72 8.67 7.25
N TYR A 63 -3.08 8.57 6.08
CA TYR A 63 -3.21 7.43 5.18
C TYR A 63 -1.83 6.98 4.70
N ILE A 64 -1.80 5.76 4.17
CA ILE A 64 -0.58 5.14 3.69
C ILE A 64 -0.45 5.38 2.18
N VAL A 65 0.70 5.92 1.80
CA VAL A 65 1.11 6.10 0.41
C VAL A 65 2.27 5.18 0.09
N TRP A 66 2.34 4.79 -1.17
CA TRP A 66 3.32 3.88 -1.71
C TRP A 66 3.92 4.49 -2.97
N PRO A 67 5.22 4.34 -3.21
CA PRO A 67 5.83 4.81 -4.44
C PRO A 67 5.33 3.97 -5.62
N GLU A 68 5.26 4.56 -6.80
CA GLU A 68 4.85 3.84 -8.02
C GLU A 68 5.68 2.59 -8.27
N ARG A 69 6.98 2.59 -7.94
CA ARG A 69 7.84 1.40 -8.06
C ARG A 69 7.31 0.18 -7.30
N LEU A 70 6.45 0.38 -6.30
CA LEU A 70 5.83 -0.72 -5.57
C LEU A 70 4.92 -1.55 -6.49
N GLU A 71 4.36 -0.97 -7.56
CA GLU A 71 3.57 -1.70 -8.56
C GLU A 71 4.34 -2.86 -9.19
N GLN A 72 5.67 -2.75 -9.28
CA GLN A 72 6.55 -3.80 -9.80
C GLN A 72 7.06 -4.76 -8.71
N HIS A 73 6.61 -4.59 -7.47
CA HIS A 73 7.08 -5.44 -6.38
C HIS A 73 6.48 -6.85 -6.48
N PRO A 74 7.28 -7.92 -6.28
CA PRO A 74 6.81 -9.30 -6.35
C PRO A 74 5.63 -9.60 -5.41
N LEU A 75 5.46 -8.83 -4.33
CA LEU A 75 4.34 -8.99 -3.41
C LEU A 75 3.01 -8.50 -4.03
N LEU A 76 3.03 -7.43 -4.83
CA LEU A 76 1.85 -6.97 -5.57
C LEU A 76 1.53 -7.89 -6.75
N ALA A 77 2.57 -8.40 -7.42
CA ALA A 77 2.40 -9.45 -8.44
C ALA A 77 1.80 -10.74 -7.84
N ALA A 78 2.15 -11.08 -6.59
CA ALA A 78 1.55 -12.20 -5.87
C ALA A 78 0.07 -11.97 -5.51
N ILE A 79 -0.33 -10.73 -5.22
CA ILE A 79 -1.74 -10.37 -5.03
C ILE A 79 -2.53 -10.54 -6.33
N GLU A 80 -1.99 -10.03 -7.45
CA GLU A 80 -2.60 -10.20 -8.77
C GLU A 80 -2.78 -11.70 -9.11
N SER A 81 -1.77 -12.52 -8.79
CA SER A 81 -1.79 -13.96 -9.06
C SER A 81 -2.86 -14.73 -8.28
N ASN A 82 -3.21 -14.27 -7.07
CA ASN A 82 -4.28 -14.88 -6.26
C ASN A 82 -5.70 -14.56 -6.78
N GLN A 83 -5.86 -13.69 -7.79
CA GLN A 83 -7.16 -13.39 -8.42
C GLN A 83 -7.65 -14.44 -9.42
N ARG A 84 -6.90 -15.53 -9.67
CA ARG A 84 -7.28 -16.60 -10.62
C ARG A 84 -8.01 -17.80 -10.02
N ILE A 85 -8.65 -17.64 -8.86
CA ILE A 85 -9.50 -18.69 -8.26
C ILE A 85 -10.89 -18.15 -7.91
N THR A 86 -11.74 -18.01 -8.93
CA THR A 86 -13.20 -18.13 -8.84
C THR A 86 -13.73 -18.57 -10.19
#